data_AF-A0AAN6LUU6-F1
#
_entry.id   AF-A0AAN6LUU6-F1
#
_cell.length_a   1.000
_cell.length_b   1.000
_cell.length_c   1.000
_cell.angle_alpha   90.00
_cell.angle_beta   90.00
_cell.angle_gamma   90.00
#
_symmetry.space_group_name_H-M   'P 1'
#
loop_
_entity.id
_entity.type
_entity.pdbx_description
1 polymer ?
#
loop_
_entity_poly.entity_id
_entity_poly.type
_entity_poly.pdbx_seq_one_letter_code
_entity_poly.pdbx_strand_id
1 'polypeptide(L)'
;MPVQLLRRLVRPAVLFKHALAPAQPLRPAFAASAFARTPAFQPLPASRAKCTLIQVLRNGRSAQRARKLRSPQLAGRPELKGVCLKVGTTKPKKPNSGERKIARVRLSSGKVVTAYIPGEGHNVQQHSVVMVRGGRAQDCPGVKYHLVRGALDLGGVGNRITSRSKYGTKKPKAAAA
;
A
#
# COMPACT_ATOMS: atom_id res chain seq x y z
N MET A 1 -10.96 41.95 42.55
CA MET A 1 -11.57 43.23 42.11
C MET A 1 -11.25 43.45 40.65
N PRO A 2 -12.22 43.93 39.87
CA PRO A 2 -12.31 43.76 38.43
C PRO A 2 -12.04 45.07 37.67
N VAL A 3 -12.22 45.02 36.35
CA VAL A 3 -12.73 46.13 35.52
C VAL A 3 -11.73 47.22 35.05
N GLN A 4 -11.42 47.10 33.75
CA GLN A 4 -11.48 48.14 32.71
C GLN A 4 -10.49 49.33 32.76
N LEU A 5 -9.72 49.46 31.68
CA LEU A 5 -9.65 50.66 30.85
C LEU A 5 -9.01 50.26 29.51
N LEU A 6 -9.80 49.93 28.49
CA LEU A 6 -10.29 50.89 27.49
C LEU A 6 -9.18 51.40 26.54
N ARG A 7 -8.84 50.58 25.55
CA ARG A 7 -8.59 51.09 24.19
C ARG A 7 -9.54 50.40 23.23
N ARG A 8 -10.75 50.97 23.16
CA ARG A 8 -11.60 50.90 21.98
C ARG A 8 -10.90 51.63 20.82
N LEU A 9 -11.39 51.33 19.61
CA LEU A 9 -11.24 52.08 18.35
C LEU A 9 -9.90 51.76 17.65
N VAL A 10 -9.83 51.01 16.55
CA VAL A 10 -10.60 51.18 15.31
C VAL A 10 -10.78 49.82 14.60
N ARG A 11 -12.05 49.46 14.33
CA ARG A 11 -12.49 48.60 13.21
C ARG A 11 -12.84 49.56 12.05
N PRO A 12 -12.67 49.19 10.77
CA PRO A 12 -13.66 48.32 10.09
C PRO A 12 -13.00 47.33 9.08
N ALA A 13 -13.44 46.09 8.92
CA ALA A 13 -14.65 45.65 8.22
C ALA A 13 -14.84 46.33 6.85
N VAL A 14 -14.12 45.89 5.82
CA VAL A 14 -14.45 46.22 4.43
C VAL A 14 -15.00 44.97 3.74
N LEU A 15 -16.32 44.85 3.82
CA LEU A 15 -17.16 44.04 2.93
C LEU A 15 -17.13 44.70 1.55
N PHE A 16 -16.31 44.19 0.63
CA PHE A 16 -16.48 44.51 -0.79
C PHE A 16 -17.68 43.73 -1.32
N LYS A 17 -18.85 44.38 -1.29
CA LYS A 17 -19.99 44.02 -2.12
C LYS A 17 -19.70 44.53 -3.54
N HIS A 18 -19.34 43.64 -4.47
CA HIS A 18 -19.38 43.99 -5.88
C HIS A 18 -20.85 44.10 -6.30
N ALA A 19 -21.23 45.31 -6.74
CA ALA A 19 -22.54 45.61 -7.27
C ALA A 19 -22.75 44.86 -8.60
N LEU A 20 -23.87 44.14 -8.69
CA LEU A 20 -24.42 43.60 -9.93
C LEU A 20 -24.89 44.77 -10.80
N ALA A 21 -24.32 44.91 -11.99
CA ALA A 21 -24.82 45.81 -13.02
C ALA A 21 -26.05 45.19 -13.71
N PRO A 22 -27.07 45.98 -14.11
CA PRO A 22 -28.24 45.46 -14.81
C PRO A 22 -27.88 45.06 -16.25
N ALA A 23 -28.24 43.83 -16.61
CA ALA A 23 -28.11 43.30 -17.97
C ALA A 23 -29.08 44.02 -18.93
N GLN A 24 -28.56 44.54 -20.05
CA GLN A 24 -29.36 45.01 -21.18
C GLN A 24 -29.48 43.90 -22.23
N PRO A 25 -30.66 43.69 -22.85
CA PRO A 25 -30.82 42.69 -23.91
C PRO A 25 -30.34 43.26 -25.25
N LEU A 26 -29.16 42.84 -25.71
CA LEU A 26 -28.74 43.06 -27.09
C LEU A 26 -29.45 42.02 -27.97
N ARG A 27 -30.31 42.51 -28.87
CA ARG A 27 -31.03 41.75 -29.89
C ARG A 27 -30.08 40.87 -30.72
N PRO A 28 -30.39 39.59 -31.01
CA PRO A 28 -29.64 38.84 -32.01
C PRO A 28 -30.03 39.32 -33.40
N ALA A 29 -29.10 39.95 -34.12
CA ALA A 29 -29.19 40.07 -35.56
C ALA A 29 -28.96 38.66 -36.15
N PHE A 30 -30.03 38.04 -36.63
CA PHE A 30 -29.95 36.83 -37.46
C PHE A 30 -29.27 37.22 -38.77
N ALA A 31 -27.94 37.10 -38.82
CA ALA A 31 -27.21 37.07 -40.09
C ALA A 31 -27.57 35.77 -40.79
N ALA A 32 -28.09 35.93 -42.01
CA ALA A 32 -28.58 34.87 -42.84
C ALA A 32 -27.52 33.79 -43.13
N SER A 33 -28.04 32.57 -43.25
CA SER A 33 -27.42 31.35 -43.71
C SER A 33 -26.35 31.52 -44.78
N ALA A 34 -25.12 31.12 -44.44
CA ALA A 34 -24.12 30.66 -45.41
C ALA A 34 -23.16 29.64 -44.77
N PHE A 35 -23.71 28.56 -44.20
CA PHE A 35 -22.94 27.32 -43.98
C PHE A 35 -23.28 26.31 -45.08
N ALA A 36 -22.92 26.65 -46.30
CA ALA A 36 -22.77 25.66 -47.36
C ALA A 36 -21.50 24.85 -47.06
N ARG A 37 -21.68 23.75 -46.31
CA ARG A 37 -20.83 22.55 -46.32
C ARG A 37 -21.41 21.55 -45.34
N THR A 38 -22.21 20.62 -45.86
CA THR A 38 -22.47 19.36 -45.17
C THR A 38 -21.11 18.79 -44.74
N PRO A 39 -20.87 18.52 -43.44
CA PRO A 39 -19.73 17.69 -43.10
C PRO A 39 -19.99 16.35 -43.79
N ALA A 40 -19.17 16.01 -44.79
CA ALA A 40 -19.14 14.66 -45.30
C ALA A 40 -18.94 13.76 -44.08
N PHE A 41 -19.92 12.92 -43.77
CA PHE A 41 -19.82 11.94 -42.71
C PHE A 41 -18.70 10.98 -43.13
N GLN A 42 -17.47 11.29 -42.74
CA GLN A 42 -16.38 10.35 -42.85
C GLN A 42 -16.70 9.25 -41.86
N PRO A 43 -16.90 7.99 -42.29
CA PRO A 43 -17.00 6.90 -41.34
C PRO A 43 -15.67 6.88 -40.58
N LEU A 44 -15.70 7.32 -39.32
CA LEU A 44 -14.62 7.07 -38.37
C LEU A 44 -14.25 5.60 -38.53
N PRO A 45 -12.98 5.23 -38.75
CA PRO A 45 -12.60 3.85 -38.99
C PRO A 45 -13.19 3.00 -37.88
N ALA A 46 -14.15 2.17 -38.27
CA ALA A 46 -14.95 1.39 -37.36
C ALA A 46 -13.99 0.48 -36.59
N SER A 47 -13.92 0.74 -35.29
CA SER A 47 -13.32 -0.08 -34.27
C SER A 47 -11.80 -0.22 -34.34
N ARG A 48 -11.18 0.28 -33.28
CA ARG A 48 -9.88 -0.17 -32.77
C ARG A 48 -9.96 -1.62 -32.24
N ALA A 49 -10.71 -2.50 -32.91
CA ALA A 49 -10.86 -3.91 -32.55
C ALA A 49 -9.66 -4.66 -33.13
N LYS A 50 -8.80 -5.16 -32.23
CA LYS A 50 -7.55 -5.84 -32.55
C LYS A 50 -7.70 -7.17 -33.32
N CYS A 51 -8.92 -7.57 -33.68
CA CYS A 51 -9.23 -8.85 -34.32
C CYS A 51 -10.63 -8.84 -34.95
N THR A 52 -10.81 -9.65 -35.99
CA THR A 52 -12.11 -9.85 -36.67
C THR A 52 -13.05 -10.72 -35.82
N LEU A 53 -14.36 -10.65 -36.08
CA LEU A 53 -15.36 -11.50 -35.41
C LEU A 53 -15.03 -12.99 -35.53
N ILE A 54 -14.63 -13.44 -36.73
CA ILE A 54 -14.25 -14.83 -37.00
C ILE A 54 -13.02 -15.24 -36.16
N GLN A 55 -12.03 -14.36 -35.98
CA GLN A 55 -10.88 -14.62 -35.12
C GLN A 55 -11.29 -14.75 -33.65
N VAL A 56 -12.25 -13.94 -33.19
CA VAL A 56 -12.80 -14.06 -31.83
C VAL A 56 -13.56 -15.37 -31.65
N LEU A 57 -14.40 -15.75 -32.62
CA LEU A 57 -15.13 -17.03 -32.64
C LEU A 57 -14.18 -18.24 -32.64
N ARG A 58 -12.98 -18.10 -33.24
CA ARG A 58 -11.90 -19.10 -33.22
C ARG A 58 -11.00 -18.99 -31.98
N ASN A 59 -11.50 -18.48 -30.86
CA ASN A 59 -10.77 -18.32 -29.60
C ASN A 59 -9.50 -17.44 -29.69
N GLY A 60 -9.47 -16.46 -30.59
CA GLY A 60 -8.35 -15.52 -30.74
C GLY A 60 -8.15 -14.56 -29.57
N ARG A 61 -9.02 -14.57 -28.55
CA ARG A 61 -8.87 -13.80 -27.32
C ARG A 61 -8.22 -14.67 -26.24
N SER A 62 -7.03 -14.27 -25.79
CA SER A 62 -6.40 -14.88 -24.62
C SER A 62 -6.71 -14.09 -23.35
N ALA A 63 -6.95 -14.80 -22.25
CA ALA A 63 -7.11 -14.19 -20.95
C ALA A 63 -5.78 -13.58 -20.47
N GLN A 64 -5.86 -12.51 -19.69
CA GLN A 64 -4.67 -11.94 -19.06
C GLN A 64 -4.00 -12.98 -18.15
N ARG A 65 -2.69 -13.14 -18.30
CA ARG A 65 -1.90 -14.06 -17.47
C ARG A 65 -2.06 -13.73 -15.98
N ALA A 66 -2.31 -14.76 -15.17
CA ALA A 66 -2.38 -14.63 -13.72
C ALA A 66 -1.11 -14.00 -13.13
N ARG A 67 -1.29 -13.08 -12.17
CA ARG A 67 -0.18 -12.44 -11.46
C ARG A 67 0.51 -13.47 -10.56
N LYS A 68 1.84 -13.43 -10.52
CA LYS A 68 2.62 -14.28 -9.61
C LYS A 68 2.42 -13.82 -8.17
N LEU A 69 2.08 -14.75 -7.29
CA LEU A 69 1.97 -14.49 -5.85
C LEU A 69 3.35 -14.15 -5.26
N ARG A 70 3.39 -13.17 -4.36
CA ARG A 70 4.64 -12.78 -3.66
C ARG A 70 5.11 -13.88 -2.70
N SER A 71 4.18 -14.55 -2.04
CA SER A 71 4.39 -15.57 -1.00
C SER A 71 3.63 -16.87 -1.33
N PRO A 72 4.07 -17.64 -2.35
CA PRO A 72 3.33 -18.80 -2.85
C PRO A 72 3.21 -19.97 -1.87
N GLN A 73 4.12 -20.09 -0.89
CA GLN A 73 4.17 -21.25 0.02
C GLN A 73 3.12 -21.20 1.14
N LEU A 74 2.40 -20.08 1.30
CA LEU A 74 1.26 -20.00 2.21
C LEU A 74 -0.03 -20.58 1.61
N ALA A 75 -0.06 -20.93 0.32
CA ALA A 75 -1.19 -21.57 -0.36
C ALA A 75 -2.56 -20.89 -0.07
N GLY A 76 -2.60 -19.56 -0.10
CA GLY A 76 -3.81 -18.77 0.14
C GLY A 76 -4.14 -18.51 1.62
N ARG A 77 -3.39 -19.10 2.56
CA ARG A 77 -3.56 -18.86 4.00
C ARG A 77 -2.87 -17.56 4.43
N PRO A 78 -3.40 -16.83 5.43
CA PRO A 78 -2.78 -15.59 5.92
C PRO A 78 -1.44 -15.87 6.62
N GLU A 79 -1.40 -16.93 7.44
CA GLU A 79 -0.24 -17.35 8.20
C GLU A 79 -0.14 -18.87 8.33
N LEU A 80 1.08 -19.36 8.59
CA LEU A 80 1.40 -20.76 8.79
C LEU A 80 2.38 -20.94 9.94
N LYS A 81 2.11 -21.93 10.79
CA LYS A 81 3.05 -22.41 11.80
C LYS A 81 4.25 -23.09 11.11
N GLY A 82 5.44 -22.94 11.69
CA GLY A 82 6.63 -23.65 11.24
C GLY A 82 7.66 -23.83 12.35
N VAL A 83 8.65 -24.67 12.08
CA VAL A 83 9.77 -24.96 12.97
C VAL A 83 11.06 -24.43 12.34
N CYS A 84 11.85 -23.69 13.11
CA CYS A 84 13.14 -23.17 12.66
C CYS A 84 14.17 -24.29 12.51
N LEU A 85 14.78 -24.40 11.34
CA LEU A 85 15.87 -25.33 11.04
C LEU A 85 17.23 -24.70 11.30
N LYS A 86 17.40 -23.43 10.91
CA LYS A 86 18.64 -22.68 11.11
C LYS A 86 18.33 -21.21 11.26
N VAL A 87 18.97 -20.56 12.21
CA VAL A 87 18.94 -19.11 12.38
C VAL A 87 20.28 -18.55 11.95
N GLY A 88 20.29 -17.41 11.26
CA GLY A 88 21.53 -16.80 10.79
C GLY A 88 21.32 -15.39 10.25
N THR A 89 22.39 -14.81 9.72
CA THR A 89 22.37 -13.49 9.09
C THR A 89 22.66 -13.59 7.60
N THR A 90 22.16 -12.64 6.82
CA THR A 90 22.44 -12.53 5.38
C THR A 90 22.71 -11.07 5.03
N LYS A 91 23.73 -10.84 4.19
CA LYS A 91 24.04 -9.51 3.68
C LYS A 91 23.00 -9.13 2.60
N PRO A 92 22.50 -7.88 2.58
CA PRO A 92 21.54 -7.42 1.58
C PRO A 92 22.19 -7.29 0.19
N LYS A 93 21.35 -7.10 -0.83
CA LYS A 93 21.83 -6.70 -2.16
C LYS A 93 22.37 -5.25 -2.14
N LYS A 94 23.35 -4.96 -3.01
CA LYS A 94 23.78 -3.58 -3.34
C LYS A 94 22.55 -2.75 -3.77
N PRO A 95 22.36 -1.49 -3.36
CA PRO A 95 23.29 -0.53 -2.74
C PRO A 95 23.39 -0.61 -1.21
N ASN A 96 22.54 -1.40 -0.58
CA ASN A 96 22.45 -1.44 0.88
C ASN A 96 23.56 -2.32 1.47
N SER A 97 23.95 -2.03 2.71
CA SER A 97 24.91 -2.81 3.48
C SER A 97 24.34 -3.16 4.87
N GLY A 98 25.07 -3.98 5.63
CA GLY A 98 24.69 -4.43 6.97
C GLY A 98 24.20 -5.87 7.02
N GLU A 99 23.61 -6.27 8.14
CA GLU A 99 23.21 -7.65 8.40
C GLU A 99 21.71 -7.77 8.61
N ARG A 100 21.10 -8.75 7.94
CA ARG A 100 19.68 -9.04 8.05
C ARG A 100 19.49 -10.38 8.75
N LYS A 101 18.80 -10.35 9.89
CA LYS A 101 18.50 -11.53 10.70
C LYS A 101 17.41 -12.36 9.99
N ILE A 102 17.72 -13.62 9.71
CA ILE A 102 16.86 -14.53 8.97
C ILE A 102 16.78 -15.89 9.66
N ALA A 103 15.70 -16.62 9.37
CA ALA A 103 15.52 -18.00 9.78
C ALA A 103 15.13 -18.86 8.57
N ARG A 104 15.73 -20.04 8.46
CA ARG A 104 15.23 -21.14 7.63
C ARG A 104 14.19 -21.89 8.44
N VAL A 105 12.97 -21.97 7.92
CA VAL A 105 11.80 -22.50 8.62
C VAL A 105 11.15 -23.58 7.77
N ARG A 106 10.87 -24.73 8.35
CA ARG A 106 10.01 -25.76 7.77
C ARG A 106 8.57 -25.47 8.18
N LEU A 107 7.74 -25.10 7.20
CA LEU A 107 6.32 -24.85 7.44
C LEU A 107 5.59 -26.16 7.76
N SER A 108 4.43 -26.06 8.40
CA SER A 108 3.54 -27.21 8.62
C SER A 108 3.09 -27.87 7.31
N SER A 109 3.14 -27.15 6.18
CA SER A 109 2.91 -27.69 4.84
C SER A 109 4.07 -28.55 4.31
N GLY A 110 5.14 -28.75 5.10
CA GLY A 110 6.34 -29.51 4.74
C GLY A 110 7.39 -28.70 3.97
N LYS A 111 7.02 -27.55 3.40
CA LYS A 111 7.91 -26.73 2.56
C LYS A 111 8.90 -25.94 3.41
N VAL A 112 10.16 -25.91 2.97
CA VAL A 112 11.23 -25.14 3.61
C VAL A 112 11.33 -23.75 3.00
N VAL A 113 11.37 -22.75 3.88
CA VAL A 113 11.22 -21.35 3.52
C VAL A 113 12.20 -20.49 4.31
N THR A 114 12.69 -19.40 3.71
CA THR A 114 13.48 -18.39 4.42
C THR A 114 12.58 -17.22 4.83
N ALA A 115 12.54 -16.95 6.13
CA ALA A 115 11.77 -15.87 6.73
C ALA A 115 12.67 -14.82 7.38
N TYR A 116 12.30 -13.55 7.25
CA TYR A 116 12.96 -12.43 7.91
C TYR A 116 12.44 -12.24 9.33
N ILE A 117 13.35 -11.99 10.27
CA ILE A 117 13.04 -11.68 11.67
C ILE A 117 12.98 -10.16 11.82
N PRO A 118 11.80 -9.55 12.03
CA PRO A 118 11.68 -8.09 12.11
C PRO A 118 12.08 -7.56 13.49
N GLY A 119 12.67 -6.36 13.53
CA GLY A 119 12.99 -5.63 14.77
C GLY A 119 14.40 -5.88 15.29
N GLU A 120 14.69 -5.27 16.44
CA GLU A 120 15.97 -5.36 17.14
C GLU A 120 15.97 -6.58 18.08
N GLY A 121 17.13 -7.26 18.19
CA GLY A 121 17.24 -8.52 18.95
C GLY A 121 16.32 -9.66 18.48
N HIS A 122 16.56 -10.90 18.90
CA HIS A 122 15.59 -12.01 18.78
C HIS A 122 15.98 -13.17 19.68
N ASN A 123 14.99 -14.00 20.05
CA ASN A 123 15.16 -15.19 20.88
C ASN A 123 15.01 -16.51 20.08
N VAL A 124 14.94 -16.45 18.74
CA VAL A 124 14.73 -17.66 17.93
C VAL A 124 16.00 -18.49 17.93
N GLN A 125 15.86 -19.76 18.23
CA GLN A 125 16.92 -20.75 18.13
C GLN A 125 16.53 -21.82 17.10
N GLN A 126 17.40 -22.81 16.93
CA GLN A 126 17.03 -24.02 16.20
C GLN A 126 15.88 -24.73 16.94
N HIS A 127 14.96 -25.34 16.20
CA HIS A 127 13.76 -26.01 16.71
C HIS A 127 12.69 -25.12 17.34
N SER A 128 12.93 -23.82 17.52
CA SER A 128 11.88 -22.90 17.95
C SER A 128 10.71 -22.91 16.98
N VAL A 129 9.51 -22.92 17.53
CA VAL A 129 8.25 -22.90 16.83
C VAL A 129 7.83 -21.45 16.60
N VAL A 130 7.59 -21.10 15.34
CA VAL A 130 7.33 -19.72 14.92
C VAL A 130 6.10 -19.62 14.02
N MET A 131 5.44 -18.47 14.06
CA MET A 131 4.36 -18.14 13.13
C MET A 131 4.92 -17.34 11.95
N VAL A 132 4.67 -17.83 10.74
CA VAL A 132 5.15 -17.25 9.47
C VAL A 132 4.00 -16.55 8.76
N ARG A 133 4.19 -15.27 8.42
CA ARG A 133 3.27 -14.49 7.59
C ARG A 133 3.87 -14.12 6.25
N GLY A 134 2.99 -13.69 5.34
CA GLY A 134 3.39 -13.17 4.04
C GLY A 134 4.19 -11.87 4.15
N GLY A 135 5.15 -11.69 3.24
CA GLY A 135 5.81 -10.42 2.98
C GLY A 135 7.30 -10.60 2.69
N ARG A 136 7.77 -9.86 1.69
CA ARG A 136 9.12 -10.01 1.14
C ARG A 136 10.04 -8.95 1.74
N ALA A 137 11.21 -9.37 2.19
CA ALA A 137 12.31 -8.43 2.45
C ALA A 137 12.88 -7.97 1.10
N GLN A 138 12.74 -6.68 0.78
CA GLN A 138 13.10 -6.14 -0.53
C GLN A 138 14.61 -6.27 -0.81
N ASP A 139 15.40 -6.06 0.25
CA ASP A 139 16.86 -6.06 0.26
C ASP A 139 17.45 -7.46 0.08
N CYS A 140 16.83 -8.49 0.64
CA CYS A 140 17.36 -9.84 0.61
C CYS A 140 16.71 -10.66 -0.52
N PRO A 141 17.49 -11.11 -1.53
CA PRO A 141 16.96 -12.04 -2.51
C PRO A 141 16.59 -13.36 -1.83
N GLY A 142 15.52 -14.01 -2.29
CA GLY A 142 15.04 -15.29 -1.75
C GLY A 142 14.25 -15.23 -0.42
N VAL A 143 14.30 -14.11 0.33
CA VAL A 143 13.56 -13.96 1.59
C VAL A 143 12.17 -13.37 1.34
N LYS A 144 11.17 -14.25 1.18
CA LYS A 144 9.80 -13.89 0.75
C LYS A 144 8.77 -13.89 1.88
N TYR A 145 9.19 -14.13 3.11
CA TYR A 145 8.30 -14.28 4.28
C TYR A 145 8.85 -13.52 5.48
N HIS A 146 7.95 -13.21 6.43
CA HIS A 146 8.30 -12.61 7.71
C HIS A 146 7.82 -13.48 8.85
N LEU A 147 8.55 -13.47 9.95
CA LEU A 147 8.06 -14.01 11.21
C LEU A 147 7.19 -12.99 11.94
N VAL A 148 6.12 -13.47 12.56
CA VAL A 148 5.26 -12.69 13.46
C VAL A 148 5.91 -12.62 14.84
N ARG A 149 5.97 -11.42 15.42
CA ARG A 149 6.53 -11.20 16.76
C ARG A 149 5.46 -11.30 17.82
N GLY A 150 5.83 -11.83 18.99
CA GLY A 150 4.92 -12.05 20.12
C GLY A 150 3.97 -13.22 19.90
N ALA A 151 4.33 -14.16 19.03
CA ALA A 151 3.54 -15.35 18.71
C ALA A 151 4.41 -16.61 18.83
N LEU A 152 3.87 -17.65 19.49
CA LEU A 152 4.58 -18.89 19.81
C LEU A 152 5.90 -18.58 20.54
N ASP A 153 7.00 -19.21 20.14
CA ASP A 153 8.29 -19.05 20.84
C ASP A 153 9.00 -17.74 20.49
N LEU A 154 8.53 -17.03 19.44
CA LEU A 154 9.12 -15.77 19.04
C LEU A 154 8.57 -14.61 19.87
N GLY A 155 9.32 -14.29 20.94
CA GLY A 155 9.07 -13.13 21.79
C GLY A 155 9.05 -11.79 21.05
N GLY A 156 8.32 -10.84 21.64
CA GLY A 156 8.25 -9.46 21.17
C GLY A 156 9.59 -8.71 21.30
N VAL A 157 9.68 -7.53 20.71
CA VAL A 157 10.87 -6.67 20.86
C VAL A 157 10.80 -5.94 22.21
N GLY A 158 11.87 -6.02 23.00
CA GLY A 158 11.98 -5.35 24.29
C GLY A 158 12.01 -3.82 24.14
N ASN A 159 11.48 -3.11 25.14
CA ASN A 159 11.52 -1.64 25.25
C ASN A 159 10.99 -0.87 24.02
N ARG A 160 10.16 -1.49 23.17
CA ARG A 160 9.59 -0.82 22.01
C ARG A 160 8.44 0.09 22.44
N ILE A 161 8.62 1.41 22.27
CA ILE A 161 7.60 2.42 22.60
C ILE A 161 6.63 2.62 21.42
N THR A 162 7.15 2.68 20.19
CA THR A 162 6.37 2.98 18.98
C THR A 162 6.08 1.73 18.13
N SER A 163 4.93 1.72 17.43
CA SER A 163 4.51 0.59 16.56
C SER A 163 4.49 -0.78 17.25
N ARG A 164 4.14 -0.80 18.54
CA ARG A 164 4.23 -1.99 19.40
C ARG A 164 3.48 -3.22 18.88
N SER A 165 2.30 -2.99 18.28
CA SER A 165 1.45 -4.05 17.72
C SER A 165 2.16 -4.85 16.63
N LYS A 166 3.04 -4.22 15.84
CA LYS A 166 3.80 -4.90 14.78
C LYS A 166 4.91 -5.81 15.32
N TYR A 167 5.44 -5.49 16.50
CA TYR A 167 6.59 -6.15 17.11
C TYR A 167 6.23 -6.97 18.37
N GLY A 168 4.95 -7.18 18.64
CA GLY A 168 4.49 -8.05 19.73
C GLY A 168 4.78 -7.52 21.14
N THR A 169 4.96 -6.20 21.29
CA THR A 169 5.27 -5.58 22.60
C THR A 169 3.98 -5.13 23.28
N LYS A 170 3.80 -5.48 24.56
CA LYS A 170 2.63 -5.02 25.35
C LYS A 170 2.76 -3.53 25.69
N LYS A 171 1.64 -2.88 26.01
CA LYS A 171 1.67 -1.50 26.51
C LYS A 171 2.38 -1.51 27.86
N PRO A 172 3.44 -0.70 28.07
CA PRO A 172 4.08 -0.62 29.37
C PRO A 172 3.04 -0.13 30.38
N LYS A 173 3.01 -0.77 31.56
CA LYS A 173 2.23 -0.27 32.67
C LYS A 173 2.87 1.06 33.06
N ALA A 174 2.12 2.16 33.01
CA ALA A 174 2.56 3.36 33.71
C ALA A 174 2.76 2.93 35.17
N ALA A 175 3.89 3.29 35.78
CA ALA A 175 4.06 3.09 37.21
C ALA A 175 2.77 3.64 37.85
N ALA A 176 2.02 2.77 38.52
CA ALA A 176 0.88 3.23 39.30
C ALA A 176 1.51 4.13 40.35
N ALA A 177 1.40 5.44 40.15
CA ALA A 177 1.76 6.43 41.12
C ALA A 177 0.82 6.31 42.33
#